data_AF-A0A498NNL9-F1
#
_entry.id   AF-A0A498NNL9-F1
#
_cell.length_a   1.000
_cell.length_b   1.000
_cell.length_c   1.000
_cell.angle_alpha   90.00
_cell.angle_beta   90.00
_cell.angle_gamma   90.00
#
_symmetry.space_group_name_H-M   'P 1'
#
loop_
_entity.id
_entity.type
_entity.pdbx_description
1 polymer ?
#
loop_
_entity_poly.entity_id
_entity_poly.type
_entity_poly.pdbx_seq_one_letter_code
_entity_poly.pdbx_strand_id
1 'polypeptide(L)'
;MMEEVSIAVAYDAHIIDQMSEEEILASLVVETLPKQVVPSKKPKLRDNQTQPEDPLDKYERENRKLQETSLRLEQENDDLAQKLVTSKIALRNALDKTEDQVDELTKELLKTKQLLMITEEEKRGKEEEASQLKEMFRKELDKAEADIKRSNNIIADYKQICSQLNAKLENQKAQADKELEGIKSKMLECERCRQIFSMDGTIQLCSESDNTCAQDEVKASLREQVQELERELAQTKLQMVESKCKIQELEHQNALLTTELQAAKNTWLKKTLGSFRTAANGHQNSSQTDPAWSPANNPHSSWVTRRLSWAHREGRAAKV
;
A
#
# COMPACT_ATOMS: atom_id res chain seq x y z
N MET A 1 -25.20 15.14 6.37
CA MET A 1 -26.32 15.56 7.24
C MET A 1 -26.61 14.39 8.15
N MET A 2 -26.27 14.48 9.44
CA MET A 2 -26.74 13.51 10.43
C MET A 2 -28.15 13.94 10.81
N GLU A 3 -29.12 13.06 10.60
CA GLU A 3 -30.48 13.25 11.10
C GLU A 3 -30.44 13.07 12.61
N GLU A 4 -30.74 14.14 13.35
CA GLU A 4 -30.96 14.10 14.78
C GLU A 4 -32.26 13.35 15.05
N VAL A 5 -32.18 12.02 15.15
CA VAL A 5 -33.27 11.21 15.69
C VAL A 5 -33.44 11.65 17.14
N SER A 6 -34.57 12.31 17.43
CA SER A 6 -34.88 12.85 18.75
C SER A 6 -34.71 11.77 19.81
N ILE A 7 -33.80 12.02 20.76
CA ILE A 7 -33.47 11.14 21.89
C ILE A 7 -34.72 10.67 22.63
N ALA A 8 -35.78 11.47 22.68
CA ALA A 8 -37.07 11.10 23.26
C ALA A 8 -37.75 9.89 22.57
N VAL A 9 -37.70 9.81 21.24
CA VAL A 9 -38.31 8.71 20.47
C VAL A 9 -37.51 7.42 20.62
N ALA A 10 -36.18 7.53 20.74
CA ALA A 10 -35.31 6.39 21.01
C ALA A 10 -35.48 5.85 22.44
N TYR A 11 -35.73 6.73 23.42
CA TYR A 11 -36.02 6.33 24.80
C TYR A 11 -37.38 5.63 24.92
N ASP A 12 -38.43 6.14 24.26
CA ASP A 12 -39.75 5.50 24.28
C ASP A 12 -39.74 4.13 23.57
N ALA A 13 -39.01 4.01 22.45
CA ALA A 13 -38.84 2.72 21.76
C ALA A 13 -38.07 1.70 22.59
N HIS A 14 -37.01 2.12 23.29
CA HIS A 14 -36.20 1.25 24.14
C HIS A 14 -36.95 0.80 25.41
N ILE A 15 -37.84 1.64 25.95
CA ILE A 15 -38.69 1.25 27.09
C ILE A 15 -39.69 0.17 26.66
N ILE A 16 -40.29 0.29 25.47
CA ILE A 16 -41.23 -0.70 24.94
C ILE A 16 -40.53 -2.04 24.61
N ASP A 17 -39.29 -2.01 24.11
CA ASP A 17 -38.51 -3.21 23.77
C ASP A 17 -38.04 -4.03 25.00
N GLN A 18 -38.07 -3.44 26.20
CA GLN A 18 -37.77 -4.13 27.46
C GLN A 18 -39.00 -4.60 28.24
N MET A 19 -40.20 -4.19 27.85
CA MET A 19 -41.43 -4.58 28.52
C MET A 19 -41.87 -5.97 28.05
N SER A 20 -42.27 -6.82 29.00
CA SER A 20 -42.88 -8.11 28.69
C SER A 20 -44.21 -7.91 27.94
N GLU A 21 -44.61 -8.88 27.09
CA GLU A 21 -45.88 -8.80 26.33
C GLU A 21 -47.09 -8.53 27.26
N GLU A 22 -47.04 -9.03 28.51
CA GLU A 22 -48.07 -8.78 29.52
C GLU A 22 -48.13 -7.30 29.99
N GLU A 23 -47.01 -6.59 30.06
CA GLU A 23 -46.94 -5.20 30.52
C GLU A 23 -47.38 -4.20 29.43
N ILE A 24 -47.11 -4.51 28.16
CA ILE A 24 -47.62 -3.75 27.01
C ILE A 24 -49.15 -3.86 26.94
N LEU A 25 -49.69 -5.07 27.12
CA LEU A 25 -51.12 -5.31 27.16
C LEU A 25 -51.79 -4.64 28.36
N ALA A 26 -51.18 -4.66 29.55
CA ALA A 26 -51.72 -3.98 30.73
C ALA A 26 -51.83 -2.45 30.51
N SER A 27 -50.85 -1.84 29.85
CA SER A 27 -50.88 -0.39 29.55
C SER A 27 -51.99 -0.03 28.57
N LEU A 28 -52.23 -0.84 27.54
CA LEU A 28 -53.32 -0.66 26.57
C LEU A 28 -54.71 -0.93 27.17
N VAL A 29 -54.82 -1.84 28.14
CA VAL A 29 -56.07 -2.13 28.87
C VAL A 29 -56.45 -0.99 29.82
N VAL A 30 -55.47 -0.35 30.46
CA VAL A 30 -55.71 0.81 31.33
C VAL A 30 -56.24 2.02 30.54
N GLU A 31 -55.82 2.19 29.29
CA GLU A 31 -56.34 3.26 28.41
C GLU A 31 -57.72 2.95 27.81
N THR A 32 -58.14 1.68 27.75
CA THR A 32 -59.40 1.25 27.13
C THR A 32 -60.54 0.97 28.11
N LEU A 33 -60.30 1.00 29.43
CA LEU A 33 -61.38 0.86 30.41
C LEU A 33 -62.28 2.12 30.46
N PRO A 34 -63.60 2.00 30.26
CA PRO A 34 -64.51 3.11 30.52
C PRO A 34 -64.46 3.49 32.00
N LYS A 35 -64.23 4.78 32.31
CA LYS A 35 -64.46 5.34 33.65
C LYS A 35 -65.95 5.20 33.99
N GLN A 36 -66.33 4.10 34.65
CA GLN A 36 -67.60 4.01 35.36
C GLN A 36 -67.56 4.99 36.54
N VAL A 37 -68.01 6.21 36.32
CA VAL A 37 -68.40 7.11 37.41
C VAL A 37 -69.83 6.74 37.78
N VAL A 38 -69.98 5.89 38.79
CA VAL A 38 -71.28 5.65 39.44
C VAL A 38 -71.61 6.86 40.32
N PRO A 39 -72.68 7.64 40.07
CA PRO A 39 -73.09 8.70 40.97
C PRO A 39 -73.83 8.07 42.16
N SER A 40 -73.14 7.91 43.29
CA SER A 40 -73.80 7.70 44.60
C SER A 40 -74.48 8.99 45.05
N LYS A 41 -75.71 9.24 44.57
CA LYS A 41 -76.63 10.21 45.16
C LYS A 41 -78.00 9.57 45.35
N LYS A 42 -78.37 9.35 46.61
CA LYS A 42 -79.70 8.91 47.05
C LYS A 42 -80.78 9.86 46.49
N PRO A 43 -81.82 9.37 45.79
CA PRO A 43 -82.95 10.21 45.42
C PRO A 43 -83.81 10.46 46.66
N LYS A 44 -84.03 11.73 46.99
CA LYS A 44 -85.07 12.14 47.93
C LYS A 44 -86.42 11.89 47.25
N LEU A 45 -87.22 11.00 47.84
CA LEU A 45 -88.63 10.79 47.50
C LEU A 45 -89.36 12.13 47.54
N ARG A 46 -89.84 12.57 46.38
CA ARG A 46 -90.84 13.63 46.25
C ARG A 46 -92.06 12.96 45.63
N ASP A 47 -93.06 12.70 46.46
CA ASP A 47 -94.37 12.21 46.06
C ASP A 47 -94.99 13.17 45.06
N ASN A 48 -95.10 12.73 43.80
CA ASN A 48 -96.02 13.31 42.83
C ASN A 48 -96.98 12.20 42.40
N GLN A 49 -98.18 12.28 42.98
CA GLN A 49 -99.45 11.71 42.55
C GLN A 49 -99.44 11.27 41.06
N THR A 50 -99.30 9.96 40.82
CA THR A 50 -99.43 9.37 39.48
C THR A 50 -100.81 8.72 39.41
N GLN A 51 -101.61 9.13 38.43
CA GLN A 51 -102.78 8.36 38.02
C GLN A 51 -102.36 6.92 37.68
N PRO A 52 -103.28 5.93 37.71
CA PRO A 52 -102.97 4.60 37.21
C PRO A 52 -102.55 4.72 35.73
N GLU A 53 -101.25 4.71 35.45
CA GLU A 53 -100.75 4.59 34.09
C GLU A 53 -101.22 3.25 33.53
N ASP A 54 -101.73 3.27 32.30
CA ASP A 54 -102.10 2.06 31.58
C ASP A 54 -100.87 1.13 31.52
N PRO A 55 -100.98 -0.14 31.96
CA PRO A 55 -99.91 -1.12 31.82
C PRO A 55 -99.29 -1.13 30.42
N LEU A 56 -100.08 -0.88 29.37
CA LEU A 56 -99.60 -0.79 27.99
C LEU A 56 -98.61 0.37 27.79
N ASP A 57 -98.91 1.57 28.31
CA ASP A 57 -98.04 2.75 28.20
C ASP A 57 -96.69 2.56 28.89
N LYS A 58 -96.66 1.76 29.95
CA LYS A 58 -95.41 1.42 30.66
C LYS A 58 -94.55 0.49 29.80
N TYR A 59 -95.15 -0.55 29.23
CA TYR A 59 -94.46 -1.48 28.33
C TYR A 59 -93.94 -0.77 27.07
N GLU A 60 -94.69 0.17 26.50
CA GLU A 60 -94.22 0.94 25.35
C GLU A 60 -93.02 1.83 25.67
N ARG A 61 -93.00 2.48 26.84
CA ARG A 61 -91.84 3.26 27.30
C ARG A 61 -90.61 2.38 27.54
N GLU A 62 -90.82 1.21 28.13
CA GLU A 62 -89.74 0.25 28.36
C GLU A 62 -89.19 -0.31 27.04
N ASN A 63 -90.06 -0.64 26.09
CA ASN A 63 -89.67 -1.08 24.75
C ASN A 63 -88.88 0.00 24.01
N ARG A 64 -89.31 1.27 24.06
CA ARG A 64 -88.52 2.38 23.50
C ARG A 64 -87.12 2.49 24.12
N LYS A 65 -87.01 2.40 25.45
CA LYS A 65 -85.71 2.42 26.13
C LYS A 65 -84.83 1.24 25.71
N LEU A 66 -85.40 0.04 25.62
CA LEU A 66 -84.65 -1.14 25.18
C LEU A 66 -84.18 -1.00 23.74
N GLN A 67 -85.02 -0.47 22.84
CA GLN A 67 -84.63 -0.17 21.45
C GLN A 67 -83.50 0.86 21.39
N GLU A 68 -83.57 1.95 22.17
CA GLU A 68 -82.49 2.95 22.27
C GLU A 68 -81.18 2.32 22.76
N THR A 69 -81.24 1.44 23.77
CA THR A 69 -80.04 0.74 24.26
C THR A 69 -79.50 -0.28 23.26
N SER A 70 -80.35 -0.99 22.51
CA SER A 70 -79.94 -1.93 21.47
C SER A 70 -79.20 -1.18 20.37
N LEU A 71 -79.76 -0.07 19.89
CA LEU A 71 -79.16 0.75 18.86
C LEU A 71 -77.78 1.30 19.30
N ARG A 72 -77.65 1.73 20.56
CA ARG A 72 -76.35 2.18 21.09
C ARG A 72 -75.33 1.05 21.13
N LEU A 73 -75.74 -0.14 21.61
CA LEU A 73 -74.84 -1.29 21.67
C LEU A 73 -74.45 -1.78 20.27
N GLU A 74 -75.35 -1.71 19.29
CA GLU A 74 -75.05 -1.99 17.88
C GLU A 74 -74.00 -1.01 17.35
N GLN A 75 -74.16 0.30 17.60
CA GLN A 75 -73.16 1.32 17.22
C GLN A 75 -71.81 1.10 17.91
N GLU A 76 -71.79 0.82 19.21
CA GLU A 76 -70.56 0.54 19.96
C GLU A 76 -69.88 -0.74 19.43
N ASN A 77 -70.66 -1.76 19.05
CA ASN A 77 -70.13 -2.98 18.43
C ASN A 77 -69.50 -2.70 17.06
N ASP A 78 -70.20 -1.93 16.21
CA ASP A 78 -69.70 -1.52 14.89
C ASP A 78 -68.39 -0.71 15.01
N ASP A 79 -68.34 0.23 15.95
CA ASP A 79 -67.14 1.03 16.24
C ASP A 79 -65.97 0.14 16.71
N LEU A 80 -66.24 -0.84 17.58
CA LEU A 80 -65.23 -1.80 18.04
C LEU A 80 -64.76 -2.71 16.89
N ALA A 81 -65.67 -3.18 16.06
CA ALA A 81 -65.34 -3.98 14.88
C ALA A 81 -64.47 -3.18 13.90
N GLN A 82 -64.81 -1.91 13.64
CA GLN A 82 -64.01 -1.04 12.78
C GLN A 82 -62.61 -0.79 13.35
N LYS A 83 -62.50 -0.50 14.66
CA LYS A 83 -61.19 -0.34 15.34
C LYS A 83 -60.36 -1.61 15.26
N LEU A 84 -60.96 -2.78 15.50
CA LEU A 84 -60.27 -4.06 15.42
C LEU A 84 -59.76 -4.34 14.00
N VAL A 85 -60.60 -4.12 12.98
CA VAL A 85 -60.19 -4.29 11.58
C VAL A 85 -59.06 -3.32 11.22
N THR A 86 -59.17 -2.05 11.62
CA THR A 86 -58.16 -1.03 11.34
C THR A 86 -56.82 -1.37 12.01
N SER A 87 -56.85 -1.73 13.30
CA SER A 87 -55.67 -2.17 14.05
C SER A 87 -55.04 -3.41 13.43
N LYS A 88 -55.85 -4.41 13.04
CA LYS A 88 -55.39 -5.64 12.39
C LYS A 88 -54.71 -5.38 11.04
N ILE A 89 -55.24 -4.45 10.23
CA ILE A 89 -54.61 -4.03 8.97
C ILE A 89 -53.29 -3.32 9.27
N ALA A 90 -53.26 -2.42 10.24
CA ALA A 90 -52.06 -1.68 10.61
C ALA A 90 -50.92 -2.63 11.08
N LEU A 91 -51.25 -3.62 11.93
CA LEU A 91 -50.29 -4.61 12.42
C LEU A 91 -49.75 -5.50 11.30
N ARG A 92 -50.60 -5.94 10.35
CA ARG A 92 -50.12 -6.69 9.18
C ARG A 92 -49.20 -5.86 8.31
N ASN A 93 -49.57 -4.62 8.03
CA ASN A 93 -48.71 -3.72 7.26
C ASN A 93 -47.37 -3.45 7.98
N ALA A 94 -47.36 -3.44 9.32
CA ALA A 94 -46.13 -3.32 10.09
C ALA A 94 -45.29 -4.61 10.00
N LEU A 95 -45.93 -5.79 10.13
CA LEU A 95 -45.27 -7.08 9.97
C LEU A 95 -44.64 -7.22 8.59
N ASP A 96 -45.40 -6.97 7.51
CA ASP A 96 -44.90 -7.03 6.13
C ASP A 96 -43.67 -6.13 5.95
N LYS A 97 -43.69 -4.91 6.50
CA LYS A 97 -42.54 -4.00 6.46
C LYS A 97 -41.32 -4.53 7.22
N THR A 98 -41.53 -5.15 8.38
CA THR A 98 -40.42 -5.73 9.15
C THR A 98 -39.84 -6.96 8.45
N GLU A 99 -40.67 -7.75 7.77
CA GLU A 99 -40.21 -8.88 6.96
C GLU A 99 -39.36 -8.41 5.76
N ASP A 100 -39.83 -7.39 5.02
CA ASP A 100 -39.06 -6.76 3.93
C ASP A 100 -37.70 -6.23 4.42
N GLN A 101 -37.67 -5.64 5.62
CA GLN A 101 -36.43 -5.15 6.23
C GLN A 101 -35.45 -6.28 6.57
N VAL A 102 -35.95 -7.38 7.12
CA VAL A 102 -35.12 -8.57 7.42
C VAL A 102 -34.53 -9.14 6.13
N ASP A 103 -35.31 -9.21 5.06
CA ASP A 103 -34.84 -9.72 3.76
C ASP A 103 -33.76 -8.82 3.15
N GLU A 104 -33.93 -7.49 3.18
CA GLU A 104 -32.91 -6.58 2.65
C GLU A 104 -31.64 -6.60 3.51
N LEU A 105 -31.76 -6.59 4.85
CA LEU A 105 -30.60 -6.72 5.74
C LEU A 105 -29.87 -8.04 5.55
N THR A 106 -30.60 -9.15 5.34
CA THR A 106 -30.01 -10.46 5.06
C THR A 106 -29.21 -10.45 3.77
N LYS A 107 -29.75 -9.82 2.72
CA LYS A 107 -29.08 -9.65 1.44
C LYS A 107 -27.84 -8.76 1.54
N GLU A 108 -27.91 -7.65 2.27
CA GLU A 108 -26.76 -6.78 2.55
C GLU A 108 -25.67 -7.50 3.36
N LEU A 109 -26.07 -8.28 4.36
CA LEU A 109 -25.17 -9.11 5.15
C LEU A 109 -24.43 -10.14 4.27
N LEU A 110 -25.12 -10.76 3.31
CA LEU A 110 -24.47 -11.70 2.38
C LEU A 110 -23.50 -10.99 1.43
N LYS A 111 -23.87 -9.83 0.88
CA LYS A 111 -22.98 -9.02 0.02
C LYS A 111 -21.72 -8.59 0.78
N THR A 112 -21.88 -8.09 2.02
CA THR A 112 -20.75 -7.65 2.85
C THR A 112 -19.84 -8.81 3.24
N LYS A 113 -20.39 -9.97 3.59
CA LYS A 113 -19.60 -11.20 3.83
C LYS A 113 -18.79 -11.61 2.60
N GLN A 114 -19.39 -11.56 1.40
CA GLN A 114 -18.70 -11.90 0.17
C GLN A 114 -17.54 -10.91 -0.13
N LEU A 115 -17.78 -9.60 0.05
CA LEU A 115 -16.74 -8.59 -0.14
C LEU A 115 -15.61 -8.73 0.89
N LEU A 116 -15.94 -9.06 2.14
CA LEU A 116 -14.96 -9.33 3.18
C LEU A 116 -14.07 -10.51 2.78
N MET A 117 -14.66 -11.63 2.37
CA MET A 117 -13.91 -12.82 1.94
C MET A 117 -12.97 -12.53 0.76
N ILE A 118 -13.42 -11.78 -0.24
CA ILE A 118 -12.57 -11.36 -1.38
C ILE A 118 -11.41 -10.49 -0.90
N THR A 119 -11.69 -9.53 -0.01
CA THR A 119 -10.68 -8.62 0.53
C THR A 119 -9.64 -9.35 1.39
N GLU A 120 -10.08 -10.32 2.19
CA GLU A 120 -9.20 -11.17 3.00
C GLU A 120 -8.28 -12.03 2.13
N GLU A 121 -8.82 -12.59 1.04
CA GLU A 121 -8.05 -13.37 0.07
C GLU A 121 -7.02 -12.51 -0.68
N GLU A 122 -7.40 -11.30 -1.12
CA GLU A 122 -6.47 -10.34 -1.72
C GLU A 122 -5.36 -9.93 -0.74
N LYS A 123 -5.72 -9.66 0.52
CA LYS A 123 -4.75 -9.35 1.58
C LYS A 123 -3.78 -10.52 1.79
N ARG A 124 -4.27 -11.75 1.86
CA ARG A 124 -3.45 -12.96 1.99
C ARG A 124 -2.45 -13.08 0.82
N GLY A 125 -2.92 -12.89 -0.42
CA GLY A 125 -2.04 -12.88 -1.59
C GLY A 125 -0.96 -11.80 -1.53
N LYS A 126 -1.30 -10.59 -1.07
CA LYS A 126 -0.32 -9.49 -0.88
C LYS A 126 0.69 -9.79 0.21
N GLU A 127 0.29 -10.44 1.30
CA GLU A 127 1.20 -10.88 2.37
C GLU A 127 2.17 -11.97 1.90
N GLU A 128 1.71 -12.89 1.06
CA GLU A 128 2.55 -13.92 0.43
C GLU A 128 3.57 -13.30 -0.54
N GLU A 129 3.15 -12.40 -1.43
CA GLU A 129 4.03 -11.64 -2.33
C GLU A 129 5.09 -10.85 -1.53
N ALA A 130 4.67 -10.17 -0.45
CA ALA A 130 5.58 -9.42 0.42
C ALA A 130 6.60 -10.33 1.12
N SER A 131 6.17 -11.54 1.53
CA SER A 131 7.05 -12.53 2.16
C SER A 131 8.07 -13.09 1.17
N GLN A 132 7.66 -13.40 -0.06
CA GLN A 132 8.56 -13.82 -1.13
C GLN A 132 9.58 -12.72 -1.46
N LEU A 133 9.13 -11.47 -1.55
CA LEU A 133 10.01 -10.34 -1.84
C LEU A 133 11.05 -10.12 -0.73
N LYS A 134 10.64 -10.21 0.55
CA LYS A 134 11.56 -10.17 1.70
C LYS A 134 12.60 -11.29 1.62
N GLU A 135 12.19 -12.50 1.25
CA GLU A 135 13.11 -13.63 1.11
C GLU A 135 14.12 -13.43 -0.02
N MET A 136 13.68 -12.90 -1.17
CA MET A 136 14.59 -12.56 -2.26
C MET A 136 15.58 -11.48 -1.87
N PHE A 137 15.11 -10.41 -1.21
CA PHE A 137 16.02 -9.36 -0.71
C PHE A 137 17.03 -9.90 0.30
N ARG A 138 16.60 -10.79 1.21
CA ARG A 138 17.51 -11.45 2.15
C ARG A 138 18.60 -12.24 1.42
N LYS A 139 18.23 -13.07 0.45
CA LYS A 139 19.19 -13.86 -0.34
C LYS A 139 20.18 -12.99 -1.12
N GLU A 140 19.72 -11.90 -1.73
CA GLU A 140 20.60 -10.98 -2.45
C GLU A 140 21.55 -10.22 -1.50
N LEU A 141 21.08 -9.85 -0.30
CA LEU A 141 21.95 -9.29 0.75
C LEU A 141 23.03 -10.29 1.18
N ASP A 142 22.66 -11.53 1.48
CA ASP A 142 23.60 -12.58 1.89
C ASP A 142 24.66 -12.84 0.79
N LYS A 143 24.24 -12.84 -0.47
CA LYS A 143 25.13 -13.00 -1.63
C LYS A 143 26.10 -11.82 -1.76
N ALA A 144 25.60 -10.58 -1.66
CA ALA A 144 26.44 -9.39 -1.70
C ALA A 144 27.45 -9.36 -0.53
N GLU A 145 27.03 -9.75 0.67
CA GLU A 145 27.93 -9.88 1.82
C GLU A 145 29.00 -10.95 1.59
N ALA A 146 28.64 -12.10 1.02
CA ALA A 146 29.60 -13.15 0.69
C ALA A 146 30.61 -12.69 -0.37
N ASP A 147 30.16 -11.93 -1.38
CA ASP A 147 31.03 -11.38 -2.43
C ASP A 147 31.98 -10.29 -1.87
N ILE A 148 31.49 -9.44 -0.95
CA ILE A 148 32.31 -8.46 -0.23
C ILE A 148 33.37 -9.18 0.61
N LYS A 149 32.98 -10.24 1.37
CA LYS A 149 33.92 -11.05 2.15
C LYS A 149 34.98 -11.68 1.26
N ARG A 150 34.60 -12.26 0.11
CA ARG A 150 35.55 -12.83 -0.86
C ARG A 150 36.52 -11.77 -1.38
N SER A 151 36.00 -10.61 -1.79
CA SER A 151 36.82 -9.50 -2.30
C SER A 151 37.79 -8.97 -1.24
N ASN A 152 37.34 -8.84 0.01
CA ASN A 152 38.19 -8.44 1.12
C ASN A 152 39.31 -9.45 1.40
N ASN A 153 39.01 -10.75 1.32
CA ASN A 153 40.04 -11.80 1.47
C ASN A 153 41.08 -11.70 0.35
N ILE A 154 40.65 -11.54 -0.90
CA ILE A 154 41.56 -11.35 -2.04
C ILE A 154 42.44 -10.11 -1.84
N ILE A 155 41.87 -9.00 -1.35
CA ILE A 155 42.62 -7.76 -1.05
C ILE A 155 43.64 -8.01 0.07
N ALA A 156 43.27 -8.75 1.10
CA ALA A 156 44.18 -9.09 2.20
C ALA A 156 45.35 -9.95 1.71
N ASP A 157 45.07 -10.99 0.91
CA ASP A 157 46.09 -11.86 0.31
C ASP A 157 47.01 -11.07 -0.62
N TYR A 158 46.46 -10.18 -1.45
CA TYR A 158 47.25 -9.31 -2.31
C TYR A 158 48.20 -8.42 -1.50
N LYS A 159 47.69 -7.76 -0.45
CA LYS A 159 48.52 -6.93 0.45
C LYS A 159 49.60 -7.75 1.13
N GLN A 160 49.30 -8.98 1.55
CA GLN A 160 50.26 -9.89 2.13
C GLN A 160 51.37 -10.26 1.15
N ILE A 161 51.02 -10.61 -0.10
CA ILE A 161 52.00 -10.91 -1.15
C ILE A 161 52.87 -9.68 -1.43
N CYS A 162 52.29 -8.49 -1.55
CA CYS A 162 53.05 -7.25 -1.75
C CYS A 162 54.04 -7.00 -0.59
N SER A 163 53.61 -7.17 0.65
CA SER A 163 54.49 -7.04 1.83
C SER A 163 55.63 -8.07 1.80
N GLN A 164 55.33 -9.33 1.47
CA GLN A 164 56.35 -10.39 1.36
C GLN A 164 57.36 -10.11 0.24
N LEU A 165 56.89 -9.67 -0.93
CA LEU A 165 57.75 -9.31 -2.05
C LEU A 165 58.63 -8.11 -1.70
N ASN A 166 58.07 -7.09 -1.06
CA ASN A 166 58.83 -5.92 -0.64
C ASN A 166 59.92 -6.29 0.37
N ALA A 167 59.60 -7.14 1.35
CA ALA A 167 60.60 -7.64 2.31
C ALA A 167 61.70 -8.47 1.64
N LYS A 168 61.36 -9.31 0.65
CA LYS A 168 62.37 -10.06 -0.13
C LYS A 168 63.26 -9.12 -0.93
N LEU A 169 62.70 -8.09 -1.57
CA LEU A 169 63.46 -7.11 -2.35
C LEU A 169 64.42 -6.31 -1.46
N GLU A 170 63.96 -5.84 -0.30
CA GLU A 170 64.82 -5.12 0.66
C GLU A 170 65.95 -6.01 1.19
N ASN A 171 65.67 -7.29 1.50
CA ASN A 171 66.69 -8.23 1.92
C ASN A 171 67.72 -8.50 0.82
N GLN A 172 67.29 -8.66 -0.44
CA GLN A 172 68.19 -8.85 -1.58
C GLN A 172 69.06 -7.61 -1.81
N LYS A 173 68.47 -6.41 -1.73
CA LYS A 173 69.21 -5.16 -1.84
C LYS A 173 70.24 -5.01 -0.73
N ALA A 174 69.85 -5.25 0.53
CA ALA A 174 70.76 -5.20 1.65
C ALA A 174 71.88 -6.25 1.56
N GLN A 175 71.61 -7.43 0.99
CA GLN A 175 72.62 -8.45 0.75
C GLN A 175 73.59 -8.03 -0.37
N ALA A 176 73.07 -7.52 -1.48
CA ALA A 176 73.88 -7.00 -2.58
C ALA A 176 74.77 -5.82 -2.13
N ASP A 177 74.23 -4.91 -1.31
CA ASP A 177 74.98 -3.78 -0.75
C ASP A 177 76.12 -4.28 0.17
N LYS A 178 75.88 -5.32 0.99
CA LYS A 178 76.93 -5.95 1.82
C LYS A 178 78.01 -6.63 0.98
N GLU A 179 77.63 -7.34 -0.08
CA GLU A 179 78.58 -7.97 -0.99
C GLU A 179 79.41 -6.93 -1.74
N LEU A 180 78.77 -5.86 -2.22
CA LEU A 180 79.42 -4.72 -2.84
C LEU A 180 80.44 -4.08 -1.88
N GLU A 181 80.05 -3.86 -0.61
CA GLU A 181 80.93 -3.29 0.41
C GLU A 181 82.11 -4.24 0.74
N GLY A 182 81.85 -5.55 0.77
CA GLY A 182 82.89 -6.56 0.91
C GLY A 182 83.89 -6.58 -0.26
N ILE A 183 83.40 -6.43 -1.50
CA ILE A 183 84.24 -6.29 -2.69
C ILE A 183 85.06 -4.99 -2.61
N LYS A 184 84.42 -3.86 -2.31
CA LYS A 184 85.10 -2.57 -2.14
C LYS A 184 86.22 -2.65 -1.10
N SER A 185 85.95 -3.25 0.05
CA SER A 185 86.95 -3.45 1.12
C SER A 185 88.16 -4.24 0.62
N LYS A 186 87.93 -5.41 -0.01
CA LYS A 186 89.02 -6.21 -0.60
C LYS A 186 89.77 -5.48 -1.72
N MET A 187 89.08 -4.66 -2.50
CA MET A 187 89.69 -3.88 -3.59
C MET A 187 90.62 -2.79 -3.04
N LEU A 188 90.25 -2.18 -1.90
CA LEU A 188 91.05 -1.18 -1.20
C LEU A 188 92.26 -1.78 -0.45
N GLU A 189 92.17 -3.05 -0.04
CA GLU A 189 93.30 -3.82 0.54
C GLU A 189 94.41 -4.11 -0.50
N CYS A 190 94.11 -4.02 -1.79
CA CYS A 190 95.08 -4.19 -2.88
C CYS A 190 95.73 -2.85 -3.27
N GLU A 191 97.05 -2.73 -3.09
CA GLU A 191 97.80 -1.49 -3.36
C GLU A 191 97.69 -0.98 -4.81
N ARG A 192 97.57 -1.89 -5.79
CA ARG A 192 97.51 -1.54 -7.22
C ARG A 192 96.11 -1.15 -7.68
N CYS A 193 95.07 -1.73 -7.08
CA CYS A 193 93.67 -1.44 -7.40
C CYS A 193 93.19 -0.13 -6.75
N ARG A 194 93.67 0.18 -5.54
CA ARG A 194 93.33 1.40 -4.81
C ARG A 194 93.66 2.71 -5.55
N GLN A 195 94.63 2.68 -6.47
CA GLN A 195 95.01 3.85 -7.28
C GLN A 195 94.14 4.05 -8.52
N ILE A 196 93.36 3.04 -8.94
CA ILE A 196 92.60 3.04 -10.20
C ILE A 196 91.11 3.36 -9.94
N PHE A 197 90.57 2.97 -8.79
CA PHE A 197 89.15 3.18 -8.46
C PHE A 197 88.99 4.07 -7.22
N SER A 198 88.05 5.02 -7.31
CA SER A 198 87.60 5.83 -6.16
C SER A 198 86.70 5.02 -5.20
N MET A 199 86.58 5.46 -3.93
CA MET A 199 85.60 4.91 -2.97
C MET A 199 84.15 4.95 -3.50
N ASP A 200 83.88 5.85 -4.43
CA ASP A 200 82.57 6.11 -5.03
C ASP A 200 82.28 5.17 -6.23
N GLY A 201 83.23 4.31 -6.62
CA GLY A 201 83.08 3.34 -7.70
C GLY A 201 83.25 3.91 -9.12
N THR A 202 83.65 5.17 -9.27
CA THR A 202 83.91 5.81 -10.57
C THR A 202 85.27 5.44 -11.12
N ILE A 203 85.28 5.02 -12.39
CA ILE A 203 86.49 4.78 -13.19
C ILE A 203 86.79 6.07 -13.97
N GLN A 204 87.98 6.64 -13.81
CA GLN A 204 88.43 7.75 -14.67
C GLN A 204 88.94 7.19 -16.00
N LEU A 205 88.05 7.02 -16.99
CA LEU A 205 88.43 6.91 -18.40
C LEU A 205 87.27 7.29 -19.34
N CYS A 206 87.46 8.30 -20.19
CA CYS A 206 86.64 8.59 -21.37
C CYS A 206 86.93 7.56 -22.47
N SER A 207 85.92 7.12 -23.23
CA SER A 207 85.82 7.34 -24.68
C SER A 207 84.65 6.56 -25.31
N GLU A 208 84.19 7.11 -26.41
CA GLU A 208 83.14 6.69 -27.33
C GLU A 208 83.35 5.26 -27.85
N SER A 209 82.27 4.50 -27.98
CA SER A 209 82.22 3.39 -28.92
C SER A 209 80.79 3.14 -29.40
N ASP A 210 80.58 3.60 -30.62
CA ASP A 210 79.82 2.97 -31.70
C ASP A 210 79.08 1.66 -31.32
N ASN A 211 77.79 1.78 -31.02
CA ASN A 211 76.88 0.64 -30.80
C ASN A 211 75.49 0.96 -31.38
N THR A 212 75.45 1.53 -32.59
CA THR A 212 74.24 2.02 -33.25
C THR A 212 73.37 0.90 -33.84
N CYS A 213 73.95 -0.26 -34.20
CA CYS A 213 73.24 -1.28 -34.98
C CYS A 213 72.25 -2.14 -34.14
N ALA A 214 72.60 -2.59 -32.93
CA ALA A 214 71.71 -3.40 -32.09
C ALA A 214 70.57 -2.57 -31.46
N GLN A 215 70.77 -1.27 -31.30
CA GLN A 215 69.76 -0.37 -30.74
C GLN A 215 68.61 -0.08 -31.72
N ASP A 216 68.88 -0.14 -33.02
CA ASP A 216 67.91 0.12 -34.08
C ASP A 216 66.93 -1.05 -34.31
N GLU A 217 67.36 -2.30 -34.17
CA GLU A 217 66.45 -3.46 -34.22
C GLU A 217 65.48 -3.50 -33.02
N VAL A 218 65.99 -3.20 -31.82
CA VAL A 218 65.15 -3.12 -30.61
C VAL A 218 64.15 -1.96 -30.70
N LYS A 219 64.57 -0.82 -31.26
CA LYS A 219 63.66 0.30 -31.55
C LYS A 219 62.62 -0.07 -32.60
N ALA A 220 62.97 -0.83 -33.63
CA ALA A 220 62.01 -1.29 -34.64
C ALA A 220 60.95 -2.23 -34.02
N SER A 221 61.38 -3.19 -33.20
CA SER A 221 60.47 -4.12 -32.49
C SER A 221 59.54 -3.39 -31.51
N LEU A 222 60.05 -2.39 -30.77
CA LEU A 222 59.22 -1.54 -29.90
C LEU A 222 58.19 -0.74 -30.69
N ARG A 223 58.55 -0.22 -31.88
CA ARG A 223 57.59 0.51 -32.74
C ARG A 223 56.49 -0.40 -33.28
N GLU A 224 56.83 -1.63 -33.65
CA GLU A 224 55.86 -2.63 -34.10
C GLU A 224 54.90 -3.03 -32.98
N GLN A 225 55.41 -3.23 -31.76
CA GLN A 225 54.60 -3.55 -30.59
C GLN A 225 53.68 -2.37 -30.19
N VAL A 226 54.14 -1.13 -30.34
CA VAL A 226 53.29 0.06 -30.17
C VAL A 226 52.18 0.11 -31.21
N GLN A 227 52.48 -0.17 -32.48
CA GLN A 227 51.47 -0.21 -33.54
C GLN A 227 50.42 -1.30 -33.30
N GLU A 228 50.82 -2.47 -32.78
CA GLU A 228 49.88 -3.54 -32.44
C GLU A 228 48.96 -3.14 -31.29
N LEU A 229 49.52 -2.56 -30.22
CA LEU A 229 48.73 -2.04 -29.10
C LEU A 229 47.77 -0.91 -29.53
N GLU A 230 48.19 -0.06 -30.47
CA GLU A 230 47.32 0.96 -31.07
C GLU A 230 46.15 0.32 -31.85
N ARG A 231 46.41 -0.79 -32.55
CA ARG A 231 45.42 -1.55 -33.31
C ARG A 231 44.40 -2.22 -32.38
N GLU A 232 44.87 -2.89 -31.32
CA GLU A 232 44.02 -3.50 -30.29
C GLU A 232 43.18 -2.45 -29.55
N LEU A 233 43.76 -1.28 -29.25
CA LEU A 233 43.03 -0.18 -28.62
C LEU A 233 41.94 0.35 -29.54
N ALA A 234 42.20 0.49 -30.84
CA ALA A 234 41.21 0.91 -31.81
C ALA A 234 40.06 -0.11 -31.92
N GLN A 235 40.38 -1.41 -31.97
CA GLN A 235 39.39 -2.49 -31.99
C GLN A 235 38.52 -2.50 -30.72
N THR A 236 39.13 -2.35 -29.55
CA THR A 236 38.40 -2.32 -28.27
C THR A 236 37.50 -1.08 -28.18
N LYS A 237 37.98 0.07 -28.65
CA LYS A 237 37.17 1.30 -28.75
C LYS A 237 35.97 1.10 -29.68
N LEU A 238 36.14 0.43 -30.82
CA LEU A 238 35.06 0.11 -31.73
C LEU A 238 34.01 -0.78 -31.06
N GLN A 239 34.42 -1.88 -30.43
CA GLN A 239 33.51 -2.79 -29.71
C GLN A 239 32.76 -2.09 -28.57
N MET A 240 33.41 -1.16 -27.87
CA MET A 240 32.77 -0.36 -26.83
C MET A 240 31.68 0.54 -27.44
N VAL A 241 31.94 1.19 -28.58
CA VAL A 241 30.95 2.04 -29.26
C VAL A 241 29.77 1.20 -29.76
N GLU A 242 30.03 0.05 -30.40
CA GLU A 242 28.99 -0.88 -30.85
C GLU A 242 28.11 -1.36 -29.70
N SER A 243 28.72 -1.74 -28.57
CA SER A 243 28.00 -2.15 -27.37
C SER A 243 27.15 -1.01 -26.79
N LYS A 244 27.68 0.22 -26.76
CA LYS A 244 26.94 1.41 -26.30
C LYS A 244 25.75 1.71 -27.22
N CYS A 245 25.94 1.65 -28.53
CA CYS A 245 24.85 1.82 -29.50
C CYS A 245 23.78 0.73 -29.33
N LYS A 246 24.18 -0.53 -29.07
CA LYS A 246 23.25 -1.62 -28.82
C LYS A 246 22.44 -1.41 -27.54
N ILE A 247 23.07 -0.94 -26.47
CA ILE A 247 22.39 -0.59 -25.22
C ILE A 247 21.38 0.54 -25.47
N GLN A 248 21.79 1.62 -26.15
CA GLN A 248 20.89 2.73 -26.47
C GLN A 248 19.68 2.29 -27.30
N GLU A 249 19.88 1.40 -28.28
CA GLU A 249 18.78 0.84 -29.07
C GLU A 249 17.81 0.03 -28.19
N LEU A 250 18.32 -0.81 -27.29
CA LEU A 250 17.49 -1.58 -26.36
C LEU A 250 16.77 -0.70 -25.33
N GLU A 251 17.41 0.37 -24.86
CA GLU A 251 16.78 1.37 -24.00
C GLU A 251 15.63 2.09 -24.71
N HIS A 252 15.82 2.46 -25.98
CA HIS A 252 14.76 3.05 -26.80
C HIS A 252 13.60 2.07 -27.01
N GLN A 253 13.87 0.81 -27.32
CA GLN A 253 12.84 -0.23 -27.46
C GLN A 253 12.06 -0.45 -26.15
N ASN A 254 12.75 -0.50 -25.01
CA ASN A 254 12.09 -0.59 -23.70
C ASN A 254 11.23 0.65 -23.41
N ALA A 255 11.70 1.84 -23.75
CA ALA A 255 10.92 3.08 -23.56
C ALA A 255 9.64 3.08 -24.43
N LEU A 256 9.73 2.61 -25.67
CA LEU A 256 8.57 2.43 -26.55
C LEU A 256 7.57 1.43 -25.96
N LEU A 257 8.03 0.22 -25.60
CA LEU A 257 7.16 -0.81 -25.00
C LEU A 257 6.52 -0.36 -23.69
N THR A 258 7.25 0.40 -22.87
CA THR A 258 6.71 0.98 -21.62
C THR A 258 5.62 2.01 -21.92
N THR A 259 5.82 2.83 -22.96
CA THR A 259 4.84 3.83 -23.40
C THR A 259 3.60 3.15 -23.97
N GLU A 260 3.76 2.08 -24.75
CA GLU A 260 2.66 1.26 -25.26
C GLU A 260 1.89 0.56 -24.14
N LEU A 261 2.58 -0.03 -23.16
CA LEU A 261 1.95 -0.66 -22.00
C LEU A 261 1.16 0.37 -21.18
N GLN A 262 1.73 1.57 -20.99
CA GLN A 262 1.05 2.66 -20.30
C GLN A 262 -0.15 3.19 -21.10
N ALA A 263 -0.05 3.28 -22.43
CA ALA A 263 -1.16 3.66 -23.30
C ALA A 263 -2.27 2.60 -23.32
N ALA A 264 -1.91 1.31 -23.38
CA ALA A 264 -2.84 0.18 -23.27
C ALA A 264 -3.53 0.17 -21.91
N LYS A 265 -2.79 0.40 -20.82
CA LYS A 265 -3.34 0.54 -19.47
C LYS A 265 -4.31 1.72 -19.38
N ASN A 266 -3.94 2.89 -19.86
CA ASN A 266 -4.81 4.06 -19.88
C ASN A 266 -6.05 3.86 -20.76
N THR A 267 -5.93 3.13 -21.86
CA THR A 267 -7.05 2.83 -22.78
C THR A 267 -7.99 1.80 -22.19
N TRP A 268 -7.45 0.71 -21.63
CA TRP A 268 -8.23 -0.33 -20.99
C TRP A 268 -8.91 0.19 -19.72
N LEU A 269 -8.19 0.92 -18.85
CA LEU A 269 -8.79 1.54 -17.67
C LEU A 269 -9.89 2.55 -18.04
N LYS A 270 -9.68 3.40 -19.05
CA LYS A 270 -10.72 4.34 -19.52
C LYS A 270 -11.92 3.63 -20.13
N LYS A 271 -11.72 2.54 -20.89
CA LYS A 271 -12.83 1.77 -21.49
C LYS A 271 -13.60 0.98 -20.43
N THR A 272 -12.92 0.38 -19.46
CA THR A 272 -13.57 -0.42 -18.40
C THR A 272 -14.29 0.47 -17.38
N LEU A 273 -13.66 1.55 -16.90
CA LEU A 273 -14.31 2.50 -15.98
C LEU A 273 -15.37 3.34 -16.69
N GLY A 274 -15.15 3.69 -17.95
CA GLY A 274 -16.14 4.38 -18.79
C GLY A 274 -17.37 3.52 -19.04
N SER A 275 -17.19 2.24 -19.40
CA SER A 275 -18.31 1.31 -19.59
C SER A 275 -19.12 1.08 -18.31
N PHE A 276 -18.47 1.08 -17.14
CA PHE A 276 -19.16 0.99 -15.85
C PHE A 276 -19.98 2.25 -15.54
N ARG A 277 -19.45 3.44 -15.86
CA ARG A 277 -20.17 4.71 -15.69
C ARG A 277 -21.34 4.86 -16.65
N THR A 278 -21.22 4.40 -17.90
CA THR A 278 -22.33 4.43 -18.86
C THR A 278 -23.41 3.39 -18.54
N ALA A 279 -23.04 2.24 -17.97
CA ALA A 279 -24.00 1.24 -17.49
C ALA A 279 -24.74 1.69 -16.21
N ALA A 280 -24.10 2.47 -15.34
CA ALA A 280 -24.71 3.03 -14.14
C ALA A 280 -25.64 4.24 -14.41
N ASN A 281 -25.44 4.96 -15.52
CA ASN A 281 -26.25 6.14 -15.89
C ASN A 281 -27.45 5.83 -16.81
N GLY A 282 -27.84 4.56 -16.95
CA GLY A 282 -29.01 4.13 -17.74
C GLY A 282 -30.38 4.42 -17.10
N HIS A 283 -30.44 5.16 -15.98
CA HIS A 283 -31.69 5.59 -15.37
C HIS A 283 -31.57 7.02 -14.82
N GLN A 284 -32.50 7.86 -15.28
CA GLN A 284 -32.94 9.16 -14.73
C GLN A 284 -32.18 10.44 -15.19
N ASN A 285 -32.97 11.22 -15.93
CA ASN A 285 -33.06 12.66 -16.16
C ASN A 285 -32.26 13.65 -15.28
N SER A 286 -31.82 14.73 -15.94
CA SER A 286 -31.67 16.13 -15.48
C SER A 286 -31.14 16.40 -14.07
N SER A 287 -29.91 16.91 -13.97
CA SER A 287 -29.60 18.26 -13.43
C SER A 287 -28.08 18.49 -13.46
N GLN A 288 -27.69 19.69 -13.92
CA GLN A 288 -26.34 20.22 -13.81
C GLN A 288 -25.93 20.34 -12.34
N THR A 289 -24.77 19.81 -12.00
CA THR A 289 -23.83 20.43 -11.05
C THR A 289 -22.45 19.82 -11.28
N ASP A 290 -21.49 20.67 -11.67
CA ASP A 290 -20.07 20.37 -11.57
C ASP A 290 -19.70 19.94 -10.13
N PRO A 291 -18.66 19.12 -9.98
CA PRO A 291 -17.60 19.57 -9.12
C PRO A 291 -16.22 19.41 -9.77
N ALA A 292 -15.45 20.48 -9.63
CA ALA A 292 -14.02 20.54 -9.82
C ALA A 292 -13.32 19.41 -9.04
N TRP A 293 -12.65 18.51 -9.77
CA TRP A 293 -11.64 17.63 -9.21
C TRP A 293 -10.26 18.11 -9.69
N SER A 294 -9.60 18.89 -8.84
CA SER A 294 -8.17 19.13 -8.91
C SER A 294 -7.46 17.95 -8.22
N PRO A 295 -6.49 17.27 -8.86
CA PRO A 295 -5.61 16.37 -8.13
C PRO A 295 -4.56 17.20 -7.41
N ALA A 296 -4.74 17.39 -6.11
CA ALA A 296 -3.67 17.82 -5.23
C ALA A 296 -2.54 16.78 -5.29
N ASN A 297 -1.36 17.25 -5.70
CA ASN A 297 -0.09 16.55 -5.60
C ASN A 297 0.07 15.96 -4.20
N ASN A 298 0.26 14.64 -4.11
CA ASN A 298 0.82 14.01 -2.92
C ASN A 298 2.28 13.61 -3.22
N PRO A 299 3.29 14.25 -2.58
CA PRO A 299 4.70 14.00 -2.85
C PRO A 299 5.19 12.83 -1.99
N HIS A 300 5.02 11.60 -2.46
CA HIS A 300 5.72 10.45 -1.87
C HIS A 300 6.07 9.39 -2.92
N SER A 301 6.90 9.79 -3.89
CA SER A 301 7.72 8.84 -4.66
C SER A 301 9.09 9.45 -4.95
N SER A 302 9.85 9.74 -3.88
CA SER A 302 11.30 9.95 -4.00
C SER A 302 11.99 8.59 -4.10
N TRP A 303 11.85 7.92 -5.25
CA TRP A 303 12.88 7.01 -5.70
C TRP A 303 13.86 7.86 -6.48
N VAL A 304 14.88 8.33 -5.76
CA VAL A 304 16.05 8.96 -6.33
C VAL A 304 16.67 7.97 -7.32
N THR A 305 16.47 8.21 -8.61
CA THR A 305 17.33 7.67 -9.66
C THR A 305 18.71 8.28 -9.43
N ARG A 306 19.53 7.61 -8.60
CA ARG A 306 20.96 7.87 -8.52
C ARG A 306 21.55 7.49 -9.88
N ARG A 307 21.57 8.48 -10.77
CA ARG A 307 22.39 8.51 -11.96
C ARG A 307 23.84 8.31 -11.50
N LEU A 308 24.39 7.11 -11.70
CA LEU A 308 25.80 6.82 -11.51
C LEU A 308 26.59 7.58 -12.58
N SER A 309 26.88 8.86 -12.34
CA SER A 309 27.89 9.58 -13.12
C SER A 309 29.25 9.17 -12.60
N TRP A 310 29.96 8.33 -13.38
CA TRP A 310 31.38 8.12 -13.22
C TRP A 310 32.09 9.44 -13.57
N ALA A 311 32.28 10.30 -12.57
CA ALA A 311 33.15 11.46 -12.67
C ALA A 311 34.59 10.98 -12.43
N HIS A 312 35.42 11.10 -13.48
CA HIS A 312 36.86 10.93 -13.43
C HIS A 312 37.44 11.93 -12.42
N ARG A 313 38.04 11.44 -11.32
CA ARG A 313 38.73 12.28 -10.33
C ARG A 313 40.22 12.31 -10.68
N GLU A 314 40.64 13.32 -11.44
CA GLU A 314 42.06 13.69 -11.54
C GLU A 314 42.51 14.33 -10.22
N GLY A 315 43.33 13.60 -9.47
CA GLY A 315 44.00 14.10 -8.27
C GLY A 315 45.26 14.87 -8.66
N ARG A 316 45.19 16.19 -8.48
CA ARG A 316 46.33 17.13 -8.52
C ARG A 316 47.40 16.75 -7.48
N ALA A 317 48.65 16.83 -7.94
CA ALA A 317 49.88 16.64 -7.18
C ALA A 317 49.95 17.51 -5.92
N ALA A 318 50.37 16.90 -4.81
CA ALA A 318 50.90 17.58 -3.66
C ALA A 318 52.36 17.95 -3.94
N LYS A 319 52.68 19.24 -3.82
CA LYS A 319 54.03 19.78 -3.80
C LYS A 319 54.56 19.61 -2.38
N VAL A 320 55.63 18.83 -2.22
CA VAL A 320 56.64 18.98 -1.17
C VAL A 320 57.94 19.29 -1.89
#